data_AF-A0A932VRE7-F1
#
_entry.id   AF-A0A932VRE7-F1
#
_cell.length_a   1.000
_cell.length_b   1.000
_cell.length_c   1.000
_cell.angle_alpha   90.00
_cell.angle_beta   90.00
_cell.angle_gamma   90.00
#
_symmetry.space_group_name_H-M   'P 1'
#
loop_
_entity.id
_entity.type
_entity.pdbx_description
1 polymer ?
#
loop_
_entity_poly.entity_id
_entity_poly.type
_entity_poly.pdbx_seq_one_letter_code
_entity_poly.pdbx_strand_id
1 'polypeptide(L)'
;MHVQMKELWKGHLLFKQGKIELVPTKWVWHYWGKDVTPVDLDALWKGLLLEGMYEPLIMRVGLKNNKFRLESGNHRIQLFHKYGVPMIPVTVQIHDVCGPEEMDQLTDATYYFDAPEGFLITERTDEYMKPSEVFKSLSK
;
A
#
# COMPACT_ATOMS: atom_id res chain seq x y z
N MET A 1 -20.11 12.34 -11.15
CA MET A 1 -20.23 12.53 -9.70
C MET A 1 -18.83 12.43 -9.11
N HIS A 2 -18.25 13.52 -8.59
CA HIS A 2 -16.96 13.46 -7.91
C HIS A 2 -17.20 12.97 -6.49
N VAL A 3 -16.76 11.74 -6.21
CA VAL A 3 -16.83 11.18 -4.87
C VAL A 3 -15.68 11.76 -4.06
N GLN A 4 -15.99 12.47 -2.98
CA GLN A 4 -14.99 13.08 -2.10
C GLN A 4 -14.94 12.31 -0.77
N MET A 5 -13.91 11.49 -0.61
CA MET A 5 -13.62 10.79 0.64
C MET A 5 -12.85 11.72 1.59
N LYS A 6 -13.13 11.68 2.89
CA LYS A 6 -12.38 12.47 3.88
C LYS A 6 -10.95 11.95 4.01
N GLU A 7 -9.98 12.86 3.94
CA GLU A 7 -8.54 12.57 3.95
C GLU A 7 -7.97 12.52 5.38
N LEU A 8 -8.53 11.67 6.24
CA LEU A 8 -8.12 11.58 7.65
C LEU A 8 -6.68 11.10 7.83
N TRP A 9 -6.12 10.40 6.83
CA TRP A 9 -4.72 9.99 6.76
C TRP A 9 -3.73 11.16 6.86
N LYS A 10 -4.16 12.39 6.58
CA LYS A 10 -3.33 13.60 6.82
C LYS A 10 -3.09 13.86 8.32
N GLY A 11 -3.89 13.29 9.21
CA GLY A 11 -3.66 13.33 10.66
C GLY A 11 -2.65 12.29 11.15
N HIS A 12 -2.34 11.27 10.33
CA HIS A 12 -1.54 10.12 10.71
C HIS A 12 -0.07 10.50 10.98
N LEU A 13 0.59 9.80 11.92
CA LEU A 13 1.98 10.07 12.28
C LEU A 13 2.93 9.94 11.09
N LEU A 14 2.75 8.89 10.27
CA LEU A 14 3.54 8.69 9.05
C LEU A 14 3.36 9.83 8.04
N PHE A 15 2.18 10.46 7.95
CA PHE A 15 2.02 11.65 7.10
C PHE A 15 2.83 12.83 7.65
N LYS A 16 2.78 13.06 8.96
CA LYS A 16 3.55 14.15 9.62
C LYS A 16 5.05 13.97 9.49
N GLN A 17 5.52 12.72 9.44
CA GLN A 17 6.91 12.36 9.17
C GLN A 17 7.27 12.41 7.67
N GLY A 18 6.31 12.72 6.81
CA GLY A 18 6.50 12.75 5.37
C GLY A 18 6.68 11.36 4.75
N LYS A 19 6.19 10.27 5.35
CA LYS A 19 6.39 8.90 4.83
C LYS A 19 5.24 8.41 3.94
N ILE A 20 4.13 9.13 3.91
CA ILE A 20 2.96 8.84 3.05
C ILE A 20 3.06 9.66 1.76
N GLU A 21 2.83 9.00 0.63
CA GLU A 21 2.78 9.62 -0.70
C GLU A 21 1.50 9.24 -1.43
N LEU A 22 0.94 10.18 -2.20
CA LEU A 22 -0.13 9.87 -3.14
C LEU A 22 0.47 9.21 -4.38
N VAL A 23 0.13 7.95 -4.60
CA VAL A 23 0.56 7.18 -5.78
C VAL A 23 -0.63 6.90 -6.71
N PRO A 24 -0.41 6.69 -8.02
CA PRO A 24 -1.47 6.33 -8.93
C PRO A 24 -2.14 5.01 -8.52
N THR A 25 -3.47 4.99 -8.42
CA THR A 25 -4.25 3.78 -8.11
C THR A 25 -3.93 2.65 -9.09
N LYS A 26 -3.75 2.99 -10.37
CA LYS A 26 -3.35 2.02 -11.40
C LYS A 26 -2.04 1.34 -11.07
N TRP A 27 -1.05 2.05 -10.52
CA TRP A 27 0.25 1.46 -10.18
C TRP A 27 0.09 0.41 -9.07
N VAL A 28 -0.61 0.75 -7.98
CA VAL A 28 -0.84 -0.20 -6.87
C VAL A 28 -1.72 -1.38 -7.29
N TRP A 29 -2.67 -1.16 -8.20
CA TRP A 29 -3.54 -2.20 -8.76
C TRP A 29 -2.78 -3.32 -9.51
N HIS A 30 -1.51 -3.12 -9.88
CA HIS A 30 -0.72 -4.21 -10.46
C HIS A 30 -0.22 -5.20 -9.40
N TYR A 31 -0.28 -4.83 -8.11
CA TYR A 31 0.43 -5.50 -7.02
C TYR A 31 -0.47 -5.91 -5.84
N TRP A 32 -1.77 -6.07 -6.07
CA TRP A 32 -2.71 -6.49 -5.02
C TRP A 32 -2.83 -8.02 -4.95
N GLY A 33 -3.04 -8.54 -3.74
CA GLY A 33 -3.29 -9.96 -3.49
C GLY A 33 -4.72 -10.36 -3.87
N LYS A 34 -4.85 -11.34 -4.76
CA LYS A 34 -6.15 -11.83 -5.27
C LYS A 34 -6.84 -12.86 -4.36
N ASP A 35 -6.11 -13.37 -3.38
CA ASP A 35 -6.52 -14.39 -2.40
C ASP A 35 -6.97 -13.81 -1.06
N VAL A 36 -7.31 -12.53 -1.02
CA VAL A 36 -7.78 -11.92 0.23
C VAL A 36 -9.17 -12.42 0.62
N THR A 37 -9.34 -12.65 1.92
CA THR A 37 -10.57 -13.13 2.52
C THR A 37 -11.78 -12.30 2.06
N PRO A 38 -12.87 -12.92 1.56
CA PRO A 38 -14.02 -12.20 1.07
C PRO A 38 -14.59 -11.22 2.11
N VAL A 39 -14.87 -9.99 1.68
CA VAL A 39 -15.56 -8.98 2.49
C VAL A 39 -16.71 -8.36 1.72
N ASP A 40 -17.68 -7.80 2.44
CA ASP A 40 -18.71 -6.96 1.84
C ASP A 40 -18.10 -5.63 1.37
N LEU A 41 -17.76 -5.58 0.08
CA LEU A 41 -17.14 -4.43 -0.57
C LEU A 41 -18.06 -3.19 -0.57
N ASP A 42 -19.38 -3.37 -0.64
CA ASP A 42 -20.31 -2.24 -0.67
C ASP A 42 -20.46 -1.62 0.73
N ALA A 43 -20.47 -2.45 1.79
CA ALA A 43 -20.41 -1.97 3.16
C ALA A 43 -19.09 -1.24 3.46
N LEU A 44 -17.96 -1.81 3.04
CA LEU A 44 -16.65 -1.16 3.18
C LEU A 44 -16.60 0.20 2.46
N TRP A 45 -17.14 0.27 1.24
CA TRP A 45 -17.20 1.52 0.49
C TRP A 45 -18.04 2.58 1.19
N LYS A 46 -19.23 2.21 1.69
CA LYS A 46 -20.07 3.12 2.48
C LYS A 46 -19.35 3.63 3.73
N GLY A 47 -18.64 2.76 4.43
CA GLY A 47 -17.81 3.12 5.58
C GLY A 47 -16.74 4.15 5.22
N LEU A 48 -15.99 3.90 4.14
CA LEU A 48 -14.96 4.83 3.65
C LEU A 48 -15.54 6.21 3.27
N LEU A 49 -16.73 6.25 2.69
CA LEU A 49 -17.39 7.52 2.36
C LEU A 49 -17.86 8.30 3.60
N LEU A 50 -18.37 7.59 4.61
CA LEU A 50 -18.92 8.19 5.81
C LEU A 50 -17.81 8.69 6.75
N GLU A 51 -16.88 7.79 7.05
CA GLU A 51 -15.84 7.96 8.06
C GLU A 51 -14.59 8.60 7.48
N GLY A 52 -14.28 8.33 6.21
CA GLY A 52 -13.01 8.69 5.58
C GLY A 52 -11.98 7.58 5.70
N MET A 53 -10.79 7.85 5.18
CA MET A 53 -9.68 6.92 5.28
C MET A 53 -8.63 7.46 6.24
N TYR A 54 -8.41 6.72 7.33
CA TYR A 54 -7.45 7.08 8.38
C TYR A 54 -6.04 6.54 8.11
N GLU A 55 -5.94 5.28 7.67
CA GLU A 55 -4.64 4.66 7.42
C GLU A 55 -4.30 4.68 5.93
N PRO A 56 -3.02 4.88 5.55
CA PRO A 56 -2.60 4.65 4.17
C PRO A 56 -2.73 3.17 3.80
N LEU A 57 -2.52 2.87 2.52
CA LEU A 57 -2.14 1.54 2.09
C LEU A 57 -0.67 1.29 2.45
N ILE A 58 -0.33 0.06 2.82
CA ILE A 58 1.03 -0.31 3.24
C ILE A 58 1.57 -1.32 2.24
N MET A 59 2.67 -1.00 1.57
CA MET A 59 3.44 -1.97 0.80
C MET A 59 4.64 -2.43 1.62
N ARG A 60 4.88 -3.73 1.71
CA ARG A 60 6.08 -4.28 2.36
C ARG A 60 7.10 -4.65 1.31
N VAL A 61 8.37 -4.30 1.54
CA VAL A 61 9.51 -4.65 0.70
C VAL A 61 10.53 -5.43 1.53
N GLY A 62 10.98 -6.58 0.99
CA GLY A 62 12.04 -7.41 1.55
C GLY A 62 13.34 -7.20 0.80
N LEU A 63 14.36 -6.66 1.47
CA LEU A 63 15.62 -6.30 0.83
C LEU A 63 16.47 -7.52 0.44
N LYS A 64 16.53 -8.56 1.29
CA LYS A 64 17.39 -9.73 1.06
C LYS A 64 16.84 -10.65 -0.02
N ASN A 65 15.51 -10.77 -0.11
CA ASN A 65 14.86 -11.64 -1.08
C ASN A 65 14.29 -10.89 -2.30
N ASN A 66 14.43 -9.56 -2.34
CA ASN A 66 13.98 -8.70 -3.44
C ASN A 66 12.50 -8.88 -3.79
N LYS A 67 11.65 -9.05 -2.78
CA LYS A 67 10.19 -9.25 -2.94
C LYS A 67 9.41 -8.10 -2.35
N PHE A 68 8.20 -7.90 -2.82
CA PHE A 68 7.26 -6.99 -2.19
C PHE A 68 5.81 -7.44 -2.32
N ARG A 69 4.95 -6.88 -1.46
CA ARG A 69 3.49 -7.10 -1.51
C ARG A 69 2.72 -5.91 -0.97
N LEU A 70 1.45 -5.82 -1.34
CA LEU A 70 0.49 -4.95 -0.65
C LEU A 70 0.09 -5.62 0.67
N GLU A 71 0.70 -5.17 1.76
CA GLU A 71 0.49 -5.69 3.11
C GLU A 71 -0.85 -5.27 3.68
N SER A 72 -1.28 -4.03 3.43
CA SER A 72 -2.56 -3.51 3.91
C SER A 72 -3.31 -2.76 2.82
N GLY A 73 -4.63 -3.00 2.77
CA GLY A 73 -5.58 -2.33 1.89
C GLY A 73 -5.86 -3.02 0.56
N ASN A 74 -5.69 -4.34 0.48
CA ASN A 74 -6.10 -5.17 -0.67
C ASN A 74 -7.59 -5.02 -1.06
N HIS A 75 -8.51 -4.87 -0.09
CA HIS A 75 -9.92 -4.57 -0.40
C HIS A 75 -10.13 -3.12 -0.83
N ARG A 76 -9.39 -2.19 -0.22
CA ARG A 76 -9.48 -0.76 -0.51
C ARG A 76 -9.02 -0.47 -1.94
N ILE A 77 -7.95 -1.09 -2.41
CA ILE A 77 -7.50 -0.92 -3.81
C ILE A 77 -8.52 -1.42 -4.82
N GLN A 78 -9.24 -2.52 -4.54
CA GLN A 78 -10.34 -2.99 -5.39
C GLN A 78 -11.45 -1.95 -5.49
N LEU A 79 -11.84 -1.34 -4.37
CA LEU A 79 -12.83 -0.26 -4.36
C LEU A 79 -12.34 0.97 -5.11
N PHE A 80 -11.13 1.42 -4.84
CA PHE A 80 -10.54 2.59 -5.50
C PHE A 80 -10.44 2.40 -7.01
N HIS A 81 -10.09 1.20 -7.46
CA HIS A 81 -10.11 0.85 -8.88
C HIS A 81 -11.54 0.85 -9.45
N LYS A 82 -12.49 0.17 -8.78
CA LYS A 82 -13.92 0.07 -9.19
C LYS A 82 -14.58 1.45 -9.31
N TYR A 83 -14.34 2.34 -8.36
CA TYR A 83 -14.95 3.67 -8.31
C TYR A 83 -14.11 4.79 -8.94
N GLY A 84 -12.98 4.45 -9.59
CA GLY A 84 -12.19 5.40 -10.37
C GLY A 84 -11.46 6.46 -9.54
N VAL A 85 -11.06 6.14 -8.31
CA VAL A 85 -10.20 7.02 -7.50
C VAL A 85 -8.82 7.06 -8.14
N PRO A 86 -8.27 8.23 -8.53
CA PRO A 86 -7.06 8.30 -9.35
C PRO A 86 -5.76 8.13 -8.56
N MET A 87 -5.72 8.66 -7.33
CA MET A 87 -4.53 8.72 -6.48
C MET A 87 -4.88 8.23 -5.08
N ILE A 88 -3.99 7.46 -4.47
CA ILE A 88 -4.20 6.86 -3.16
C ILE A 88 -2.95 7.03 -2.27
N PRO A 89 -3.11 7.30 -0.97
CA PRO A 89 -2.01 7.42 -0.03
C PRO A 89 -1.43 6.04 0.28
N VAL A 90 -0.13 5.91 0.06
CA VAL A 90 0.65 4.70 0.29
C VAL A 90 1.89 5.05 1.10
N THR A 91 2.30 4.14 1.96
CA THR A 91 3.62 4.11 2.60
C THR A 91 4.29 2.78 2.28
N VAL A 92 5.62 2.74 2.30
CA VAL A 92 6.37 1.49 2.18
C VAL A 92 6.98 1.13 3.52
N GLN A 93 6.85 -0.13 3.92
CA GLN A 93 7.51 -0.70 5.09
C GLN A 93 8.69 -1.57 4.61
N ILE A 94 9.88 -1.35 5.18
CA ILE A 94 11.13 -2.02 4.81
C ILE A 94 11.45 -3.12 5.81
N HIS A 95 11.63 -4.33 5.29
CA HIS A 95 11.97 -5.54 6.03
C HIS A 95 13.17 -6.26 5.40
N ASP A 96 13.77 -7.16 6.16
CA ASP A 96 14.85 -8.00 5.66
C ASP A 96 14.32 -8.99 4.61
N VAL A 97 13.19 -9.62 4.89
CA VAL A 97 12.53 -10.59 4.02
C VAL A 97 11.06 -10.21 3.88
N CYS A 98 10.50 -10.40 2.68
CA CYS A 98 9.06 -10.28 2.45
C CYS A 98 8.53 -11.65 1.99
N GLY A 99 7.80 -12.36 2.85
CA GLY A 99 7.45 -13.77 2.60
C GLY A 99 6.70 -14.45 3.75
N PRO A 100 6.21 -15.69 3.53
CA PRO A 100 5.56 -16.54 4.56
C PRO A 100 6.50 -16.95 5.69
N GLU A 101 7.80 -16.73 5.52
CA GLU A 101 8.84 -16.98 6.51
C GLU A 101 8.87 -15.91 7.62
N GLU A 102 8.25 -14.74 7.39
CA GLU A 102 8.06 -13.72 8.42
C GLU A 102 6.84 -14.08 9.28
N MET A 103 7.05 -14.22 10.60
CA MET A 103 6.00 -14.52 11.56
C MET A 103 5.02 -13.35 11.81
N ASP A 104 5.32 -12.16 11.28
CA ASP A 104 4.56 -10.92 11.52
C ASP A 104 3.83 -10.44 10.25
N GLN A 105 2.98 -11.31 9.71
CA GLN A 105 2.11 -10.97 8.59
C GLN A 105 0.84 -10.27 9.09
N LEU A 106 0.54 -9.09 8.55
CA LEU A 106 -0.67 -8.34 8.87
C LEU A 106 -1.90 -8.86 8.10
N THR A 107 -1.70 -9.69 7.07
CA THR A 107 -2.78 -10.29 6.27
C THR A 107 -2.42 -11.68 5.77
N ASP A 108 -3.45 -12.45 5.48
CA ASP A 108 -3.44 -13.81 4.91
C ASP A 108 -3.00 -13.83 3.42
N ALA A 109 -2.73 -12.67 2.81
CA ALA A 109 -2.38 -12.58 1.40
C ALA A 109 -1.05 -13.29 1.10
N THR A 110 -1.11 -14.33 0.26
CA THR A 110 0.03 -15.18 -0.10
C THR A 110 0.74 -14.74 -1.39
N TYR A 111 0.20 -13.74 -2.11
CA TYR A 111 0.85 -13.24 -3.32
C TYR A 111 2.00 -12.29 -2.99
N TYR A 112 3.17 -12.65 -3.53
CA TYR A 112 4.37 -11.83 -3.52
C TYR A 112 4.74 -11.52 -4.97
N PHE A 113 5.24 -10.31 -5.19
CA PHE A 113 5.76 -9.90 -6.48
C PHE A 113 7.28 -9.83 -6.39
N ASP A 114 7.94 -10.36 -7.41
CA ASP A 114 9.35 -10.06 -7.62
C ASP A 114 9.45 -8.55 -7.86
N ALA A 115 10.37 -7.91 -7.17
CA ALA A 115 10.64 -6.52 -7.44
C ALA A 115 11.12 -6.35 -8.88
N PRO A 116 10.57 -5.38 -9.63
CA PRO A 116 11.18 -5.02 -10.90
C PRO A 116 12.64 -4.61 -10.66
N GLU A 117 13.52 -4.77 -11.65
CA GLU A 117 14.89 -4.24 -11.59
C GLU A 117 14.86 -2.75 -11.19
N GLY A 118 15.14 -2.43 -9.92
CA GLY A 118 15.14 -1.04 -9.47
C GLY A 118 14.45 -0.70 -8.15
N PHE A 119 14.63 -1.48 -7.08
CA PHE A 119 14.63 -0.82 -5.77
C PHE A 119 15.80 0.16 -5.68
N LEU A 120 15.53 1.33 -5.11
CA LEU A 120 16.54 2.37 -4.87
C LEU A 120 17.32 2.13 -3.55
N ILE A 121 16.88 1.19 -2.74
CA ILE A 121 17.41 0.94 -1.40
C ILE A 121 18.03 -0.44 -1.30
N THR A 122 19.27 -0.49 -0.81
CA THR A 122 20.05 -1.72 -0.58
C THR A 122 20.26 -2.01 0.90
N GLU A 123 19.92 -1.07 1.78
CA GLU A 123 20.12 -1.15 3.23
C GLU A 123 18.93 -0.54 3.97
N ARG A 124 18.61 -1.09 5.15
CA ARG A 124 17.52 -0.60 6.00
C ARG A 124 17.95 0.69 6.71
N THR A 125 17.53 1.84 6.19
CA THR A 125 17.77 3.14 6.84
C THR A 125 16.63 3.56 7.76
N ASP A 126 15.41 3.15 7.44
CA ASP A 126 14.18 3.44 8.16
C ASP A 126 13.19 2.29 8.01
N GLU A 127 12.31 2.07 9.01
CA GLU A 127 11.25 1.06 8.91
C GLU A 127 10.18 1.43 7.89
N TYR A 128 9.89 2.71 7.73
CA TYR A 128 8.89 3.22 6.80
C TYR A 128 9.47 4.34 5.94
N MET A 129 9.17 4.30 4.64
CA MET A 129 9.68 5.23 3.61
C MET A 129 8.57 5.63 2.63
N LYS A 130 8.79 6.72 1.89
CA LYS A 130 7.90 7.08 0.77
C LYS A 130 8.06 6.09 -0.38
N PRO A 131 6.98 5.75 -1.10
CA PRO A 131 7.06 4.95 -2.33
C PRO A 131 8.11 5.43 -3.34
N SER A 132 8.22 6.73 -3.62
CA SER A 132 9.22 7.29 -4.55
C SER A 132 10.68 7.17 -4.09
N GLU A 133 10.93 6.99 -2.79
CA GLU A 133 12.27 6.72 -2.24
C GLU A 133 12.67 5.24 -2.41
N VAL A 134 11.69 4.37 -2.67
CA VAL A 134 11.90 2.92 -2.75
C VAL A 134 11.83 2.43 -4.20
N PHE A 135 10.83 2.89 -4.97
CA PHE A 135 10.53 2.40 -6.31
C PHE A 135 10.94 3.40 -7.40
N LYS A 136 11.88 3.01 -8.26
CA LYS A 136 12.31 3.85 -9.41
C LYS A 136 11.17 4.28 -10.33
N SER A 137 10.15 3.45 -10.50
CA SER A 137 8.98 3.78 -11.34
C SER A 137 8.16 4.96 -10.81
N LEU A 138 8.38 5.34 -9.55
CA LEU A 138 7.72 6.47 -8.87
C LEU A 138 8.68 7.63 -8.58
N SER A 139 10.00 7.40 -8.63
CA SER A 139 11.00 8.49 -8.60
C SER A 139 10.97 9.25 -9.92
N LYS A 140 10.75 10.56 -9.87
CA LYS A 140 10.90 11.45 -11.02
C LYS A 140 12.35 11.86 -11.22
#